data_AF-A0A2N2XK07-F1
#
_entry.id   AF-A0A2N2XK07-F1
#
_cell.length_a   1.000
_cell.length_b   1.000
_cell.length_c   1.000
_cell.angle_alpha   90.00
_cell.angle_beta   90.00
_cell.angle_gamma   90.00
#
_symmetry.space_group_name_H-M   'P 1'
#
loop_
_entity.id
_entity.type
_entity.pdbx_description
1 polymer ?
#
loop_
_entity_poly.entity_id
_entity_poly.type
_entity_poly.pdbx_seq_one_letter_code
_entity_poly.pdbx_strand_id
1 'polypeptide(L)'
;DVTIDIADAYFGSSCCDFRGLLTLNDKWGIGWAIDNDTTTYGRKAGTVFWGGMMNSYFYIDFASGIAASIYTQYVPFNHPATTGLFNRFSGIIYSAGKHN
;
A
#
# COMPACT_ATOMS: atom_id res chain seq x y z
N ASP A 1 2.66 4.46 19.90
CA ASP A 1 3.07 4.46 18.49
C ASP A 1 4.18 3.43 18.36
N VAL A 2 4.00 2.42 17.51
CA VAL A 2 4.97 1.33 17.34
C VAL A 2 5.54 1.48 15.94
N THR A 3 6.73 2.05 15.85
CA THR A 3 7.52 2.11 14.61
C THR A 3 8.23 0.78 14.43
N ILE A 4 8.01 0.12 13.29
CA ILE A 4 8.72 -1.11 12.92
C ILE A 4 10.01 -0.73 12.21
N ASP A 5 11.12 -1.35 12.60
CA ASP A 5 12.36 -1.29 11.82
C ASP A 5 12.22 -2.18 10.58
N ILE A 6 12.14 -1.53 9.41
CA ILE A 6 11.96 -2.21 8.12
C ILE A 6 13.24 -2.97 7.71
N ALA A 7 14.40 -2.64 8.29
CA ALA A 7 15.67 -3.27 7.93
C ALA A 7 15.73 -4.77 8.27
N ASP A 8 14.94 -5.23 9.24
CA ASP A 8 14.96 -6.62 9.73
C ASP A 8 13.65 -7.39 9.48
N ALA A 9 12.70 -6.84 8.72
CA ALA A 9 11.37 -7.45 8.49
C ALA A 9 11.34 -8.66 7.51
N TYR A 10 12.49 -9.24 7.18
CA TYR A 10 12.61 -10.29 6.15
C TYR A 10 12.47 -11.71 6.74
N PHE A 11 11.31 -12.34 6.56
CA PHE A 11 11.17 -13.79 6.65
C PHE A 11 11.14 -14.43 5.26
N GLY A 12 12.30 -14.93 4.80
CA GLY A 12 12.39 -15.80 3.62
C GLY A 12 12.18 -15.13 2.24
N SER A 13 12.76 -15.75 1.20
CA SER A 13 12.90 -15.18 -0.15
C SER A 13 11.61 -14.99 -0.96
N SER A 14 10.42 -15.24 -0.41
CA SER A 14 9.19 -15.33 -1.21
C SER A 14 8.00 -14.47 -0.75
N CYS A 15 7.88 -14.07 0.52
CA CYS A 15 6.62 -13.50 1.02
C CYS A 15 6.70 -12.27 1.94
N CYS A 16 7.89 -11.71 2.22
CA CYS A 16 8.03 -10.64 3.22
C CYS A 16 9.00 -9.49 2.82
N ASP A 17 9.17 -9.19 1.53
CA ASP A 17 9.89 -7.97 1.12
C ASP A 17 8.94 -6.76 1.15
N PHE A 18 9.16 -5.82 2.08
CA PHE A 18 8.35 -4.60 2.21
C PHE A 18 9.05 -3.33 1.69
N ARG A 19 10.24 -3.46 1.09
CA ARG A 19 10.99 -2.29 0.61
C ARG A 19 10.20 -1.53 -0.45
N GLY A 20 10.13 -0.21 -0.29
CA GLY A 20 9.39 0.66 -1.20
C GLY A 20 7.87 0.51 -1.13
N LEU A 21 7.35 -0.43 -0.33
CA LEU A 21 5.93 -0.53 0.02
C LEU A 21 5.65 0.17 1.34
N LEU A 22 6.55 0.07 2.32
CA LEU A 22 6.51 0.78 3.60
C LEU A 22 7.55 1.91 3.67
N THR A 23 7.24 2.95 4.45
CA THR A 23 8.12 4.07 4.79
C THR A 23 8.40 4.15 6.29
N LEU A 24 9.38 4.95 6.71
CA LEU A 24 9.66 5.21 8.13
C LEU A 24 8.58 6.06 8.83
N ASN A 25 7.72 6.74 8.06
CA ASN A 25 6.61 7.53 8.59
C ASN A 25 5.34 6.70 8.78
N ASP A 26 5.32 5.48 8.24
CA ASP A 26 4.17 4.59 8.36
C ASP A 26 3.98 4.15 9.81
N LYS A 27 2.72 4.02 10.20
CA LYS A 27 2.30 3.52 11.51
C LYS A 27 1.46 2.28 11.36
N TRP A 28 1.02 1.72 12.49
CA TRP A 28 0.23 0.50 12.52
C TRP A 28 -1.07 0.71 13.27
N GLY A 29 -2.16 0.31 12.61
CA GLY A 29 -3.48 0.16 13.21
C GLY A 29 -3.77 -1.32 13.49
N ILE A 30 -5.02 -1.63 13.85
CA ILE A 30 -5.46 -3.02 14.08
C ILE A 30 -5.61 -3.73 12.73
N GLY A 31 -4.56 -4.43 12.30
CA GLY A 31 -4.54 -5.23 11.07
C GLY A 31 -4.14 -4.46 9.80
N TRP A 32 -3.64 -3.23 9.93
CA TRP A 32 -3.33 -2.36 8.79
C TRP A 32 -2.04 -1.56 9.01
N ALA A 33 -1.29 -1.35 7.93
CA ALA A 33 -0.33 -0.26 7.87
C ALA A 33 -1.09 1.05 7.62
N ILE A 34 -0.59 2.15 8.16
CA ILE A 34 -1.14 3.51 8.02
C ILE A 34 -0.09 4.34 7.30
N ASP A 35 -0.38 4.71 6.06
CA ASP A 35 0.45 5.59 5.22
C ASP A 35 0.24 7.03 5.67
N ASN A 36 1.24 7.61 6.35
CA ASN A 36 1.18 9.01 6.80
C ASN A 36 1.81 9.98 5.79
N ASP A 37 2.36 9.47 4.69
CA ASP A 37 2.90 10.31 3.64
C ASP A 37 1.80 10.63 2.62
N THR A 38 1.91 11.81 2.01
CA THR A 38 1.05 12.12 0.86
C THR A 38 1.64 11.46 -0.37
N THR A 39 0.92 10.50 -0.95
CA THR A 39 1.41 9.78 -2.13
C THR A 39 1.20 10.63 -3.39
N THR A 40 2.11 10.53 -4.36
CA THR A 40 1.94 11.14 -5.69
C THR A 40 0.76 10.54 -6.47
N TYR A 41 0.20 9.42 -6.01
CA TYR A 41 -0.88 8.68 -6.64
C TYR A 41 -2.26 8.96 -6.04
N GLY A 42 -2.36 9.98 -5.18
CA GLY A 42 -3.64 10.57 -4.76
C GLY A 42 -4.10 10.20 -3.35
N ARG A 43 -3.68 9.04 -2.82
CA ARG A 43 -3.98 8.61 -1.43
C ARG A 43 -3.54 9.68 -0.44
N LYS A 44 -4.44 10.06 0.47
CA LYS A 44 -4.17 11.05 1.53
C LYS A 44 -3.43 10.41 2.70
N ALA A 45 -2.65 11.23 3.41
CA ALA A 45 -2.05 10.84 4.68
C ALA A 45 -3.14 10.33 5.64
N GLY A 46 -2.84 9.24 6.36
CA GLY A 46 -3.78 8.49 7.17
C GLY A 46 -4.52 7.37 6.42
N THR A 47 -4.22 7.14 5.14
CA THR A 47 -4.77 6.00 4.39
C THR A 47 -4.28 4.69 5.01
N VAL A 48 -5.21 3.78 5.31
CA VAL A 48 -4.84 2.43 5.75
C VAL A 48 -4.65 1.53 4.54
N PHE A 49 -3.63 0.69 4.55
CA PHE A 49 -3.38 -0.29 3.49
C PHE A 49 -2.74 -1.57 3.99
N TRP A 50 -2.88 -2.63 3.20
CA TRP A 50 -2.17 -3.87 3.42
C TRP A 50 -2.00 -4.66 2.12
N GLY A 51 -1.31 -5.78 2.20
CA GLY A 51 -1.12 -6.67 1.06
C GLY A 51 -0.98 -8.14 1.43
N GLY A 52 -1.15 -9.00 0.44
CA GLY A 52 -1.01 -10.45 0.56
C GLY A 52 0.06 -11.00 -0.38
N MET A 53 0.57 -12.19 -0.04
CA MET A 53 1.71 -12.84 -0.70
C MET A 53 1.63 -12.89 -2.23
N MET A 54 0.44 -13.12 -2.79
CA MET A 54 0.22 -13.19 -4.24
C MET A 54 0.11 -11.81 -4.90
N ASN A 55 0.72 -10.78 -4.31
CA ASN A 55 0.63 -9.38 -4.73
C ASN A 55 -0.82 -8.89 -4.84
N SER A 56 -1.62 -9.20 -3.82
CA SER A 56 -2.89 -8.52 -3.57
C SER A 56 -2.62 -7.28 -2.74
N TYR A 57 -3.22 -6.14 -3.10
CA TYR A 57 -3.07 -4.87 -2.39
C TYR A 57 -4.41 -4.20 -2.23
N PHE A 58 -4.65 -3.60 -1.08
CA PHE A 58 -5.92 -2.94 -0.78
C PHE A 58 -5.74 -1.81 0.21
N TYR A 59 -6.56 -0.77 0.09
CA TYR A 59 -6.52 0.40 0.95
C TYR A 59 -7.89 1.03 1.18
N ILE A 60 -7.97 1.83 2.25
CA ILE A 60 -9.11 2.68 2.58
C ILE A 60 -8.56 4.08 2.89
N ASP A 61 -8.91 5.05 2.05
CA ASP A 61 -8.66 6.47 2.27
C ASP A 61 -9.95 7.13 2.78
N PHE A 62 -10.00 7.31 4.10
CA PHE A 62 -11.16 7.91 4.77
C PHE A 62 -11.38 9.38 4.40
N ALA A 63 -10.30 10.13 4.12
CA ALA A 63 -10.41 11.56 3.80
C ALA A 63 -11.02 11.78 2.42
N SER A 64 -10.75 10.87 1.49
CA SER A 64 -11.30 10.90 0.14
C SER A 64 -12.59 10.10 -0.02
N GLY A 65 -12.96 9.27 0.96
CA GLY A 65 -14.11 8.37 0.88
C GLY A 65 -13.93 7.23 -0.13
N ILE A 66 -12.68 6.87 -0.45
CA ILE A 66 -12.34 5.88 -1.48
C ILE A 66 -11.71 4.65 -0.83
N ALA A 67 -12.24 3.48 -1.16
CA ALA A 67 -11.60 2.19 -0.91
C ALA A 67 -11.31 1.50 -2.23
N ALA A 68 -10.17 0.82 -2.33
CA ALA A 68 -9.82 0.10 -3.55
C ALA A 68 -9.00 -1.15 -3.23
N SER A 69 -9.11 -2.14 -4.10
CA SER A 69 -8.31 -3.36 -4.04
C SER A 69 -7.92 -3.84 -5.43
N ILE A 70 -6.75 -4.45 -5.52
CA ILE A 70 -6.24 -5.11 -6.72
C ILE A 70 -5.69 -6.47 -6.34
N TYR A 71 -5.98 -7.47 -7.17
CA TYR A 71 -5.58 -8.84 -6.96
C TYR A 71 -4.81 -9.33 -8.18
N THR A 72 -3.63 -9.89 -7.94
CA THR A 72 -2.89 -10.63 -8.95
C THR A 72 -2.65 -12.05 -8.45
N GLN A 73 -2.03 -12.89 -9.28
CA GLN A 73 -1.62 -14.25 -8.93
C GLN A 73 -0.14 -14.42 -9.25
N TYR A 74 0.68 -13.51 -8.72
CA TYR A 74 2.10 -13.44 -9.04
C TYR A 74 2.96 -13.52 -7.78
N VAL A 75 4.12 -14.16 -7.88
CA VAL A 75 5.16 -14.23 -6.86
C VAL A 75 6.52 -13.95 -7.51
N PRO A 76 7.52 -13.39 -6.79
CA PRO A 76 7.52 -13.10 -5.34
C PRO A 76 6.62 -11.92 -4.96
N PHE A 77 6.25 -11.83 -3.68
CA PHE A 77 5.57 -10.66 -3.11
C PHE A 77 6.38 -9.38 -3.37
N ASN A 78 5.68 -8.25 -3.51
CA ASN A 78 6.28 -6.93 -3.71
C ASN A 78 7.09 -6.80 -4.99
N HIS A 79 6.68 -7.48 -6.05
CA HIS A 79 7.32 -7.36 -7.35
C HIS A 79 7.13 -5.94 -7.92
N PRO A 80 8.15 -5.29 -8.50
CA PRO A 80 8.03 -3.89 -8.98
C PRO A 80 6.89 -3.66 -9.99
N ALA A 81 6.57 -4.66 -10.81
CA ALA A 81 5.45 -4.56 -11.75
C ALA A 81 4.08 -4.51 -11.06
N THR A 82 3.91 -5.24 -9.95
CA THR A 82 2.62 -5.31 -9.23
C THR A 82 2.42 -4.07 -8.35
N THR A 83 3.48 -3.58 -7.69
CA THR A 83 3.42 -2.30 -6.95
C THR A 83 3.27 -1.10 -7.87
N GLY A 84 3.94 -1.10 -9.02
CA GLY A 84 3.76 -0.09 -10.06
C GLY A 84 2.31 -0.05 -10.58
N LEU A 85 1.71 -1.22 -10.79
CA LEU A 85 0.30 -1.33 -11.16
C LEU A 85 -0.63 -0.80 -10.06
N PHE A 86 -0.40 -1.20 -8.80
CA PHE A 86 -1.16 -0.73 -7.64
C PHE A 86 -1.17 0.80 -7.52
N ASN A 87 0.00 1.43 -7.65
CA ASN A 87 0.14 2.89 -7.61
C ASN A 87 -0.57 3.58 -8.78
N ARG A 88 -0.40 3.09 -10.01
CA ARG A 88 -1.08 3.66 -11.19
C ARG A 88 -2.60 3.52 -11.11
N PHE A 89 -3.08 2.37 -10.65
CA PHE A 89 -4.50 2.11 -10.42
C PHE A 89 -5.10 3.13 -9.44
N SER A 90 -4.41 3.40 -8.34
CA SER A 90 -4.81 4.43 -7.38
C SER A 90 -4.90 5.81 -8.06
N GLY A 91 -3.87 6.22 -8.82
CA GLY A 91 -3.86 7.49 -9.53
C GLY A 91 -5.02 7.66 -10.53
N ILE A 92 -5.43 6.58 -11.21
CA ILE A 92 -6.59 6.59 -12.12
C ILE A 92 -7.88 6.82 -11.33
N ILE A 93 -8.09 6.09 -10.23
CA ILE A 93 -9.29 6.25 -9.39
C ILE A 93 -9.42 7.68 -8.87
N TYR A 94 -8.33 8.24 -8.32
CA TYR A 94 -8.33 9.61 -7.80
C TYR A 94 -8.49 10.67 -8.88
N SER A 95 -8.10 10.39 -10.12
CA SER A 95 -8.31 11.31 -11.25
C SER A 95 -9.75 11.26 -11.77
N ALA A 96 -10.35 10.07 -11.82
CA ALA A 96 -11.74 9.87 -12.23
C ALA A 96 -12.73 10.39 -11.18
N GLY A 97 -12.39 10.29 -9.88
CA GLY A 97 -13.20 10.78 -8.78
C GLY A 97 -13.28 12.31 -8.66
N LYS A 98 -12.58 13.09 -9.49
CA LYS A 98 -12.65 14.57 -9.51
C LYS A 98 -13.93 15.13 -10.15
N HIS A 99 -15.02 14.37 -10.17
CA HIS A 99 -16.34 14.91 -10.53
C HIS A 99 -16.94 15.60 -9.30
N ASN A 100 -16.53 16.85 -9.10
CA ASN A 100 -17.36 17.86 -8.46
C ASN A 100 -18.39 18.35 -9.48
#